data_AF-A0A660SKI9-F1
#
_entry.id   AF-A0A660SKI9-F1
#
_cell.length_a   1.000
_cell.length_b   1.000
_cell.length_c   1.000
_cell.angle_alpha   90.00
_cell.angle_beta   90.00
_cell.angle_gamma   90.00
#
_symmetry.space_group_name_H-M   'P 1'
#
loop_
_entity.id
_entity.type
_entity.pdbx_description
1 polymer ?
#
loop_
_entity_poly.entity_id
_entity_poly.type
_entity_poly.pdbx_seq_one_letter_code
_entity_poly.pdbx_strand_id
1 'polypeptide(L)'
;MVSPGKEISLRFAAIAVAVYLMESLIPKPIPWLRLGLANIVVLIALIQYGLRIAFPVALAKVLAGSILTGKILTPYFLLGFGGTLTSLLIMYLFKMFPLSIVGLSVAGSVSHNLTQLFFATFLFIPHQSLVILYPIFSTVGIGTGIVTGVIGLKTLRFISDEKN
;
A
#
# COMPACT_ATOMS: atom_id res chain seq x y z
N MET A 1 17.59 -22.62 -11.35
CA MET A 1 18.14 -21.29 -10.98
C MET A 1 17.05 -20.24 -11.16
N VAL A 2 16.74 -19.46 -10.12
CA VAL A 2 15.74 -18.38 -10.18
C VAL A 2 16.37 -17.16 -10.87
N SER A 3 15.66 -16.47 -11.76
CA SER A 3 16.22 -15.29 -12.43
C SER A 3 16.49 -14.14 -11.44
N PRO A 4 17.50 -13.28 -11.67
CA PRO A 4 17.89 -12.24 -10.71
C PRO A 4 16.74 -11.33 -10.28
N GLY A 5 15.86 -10.95 -11.21
CA GLY A 5 14.66 -10.15 -10.90
C GLY A 5 13.64 -10.88 -10.04
N LYS A 6 13.51 -12.20 -10.19
CA LYS A 6 12.57 -13.01 -9.40
C LYS A 6 13.07 -13.18 -7.97
N GLU A 7 14.38 -13.27 -7.76
CA GLU A 7 14.97 -13.30 -6.41
C GLU A 7 14.71 -11.98 -5.64
N ILE A 8 14.91 -10.83 -6.28
CA ILE A 8 14.62 -9.51 -5.68
C ILE A 8 13.13 -9.41 -5.30
N SER A 9 12.24 -9.81 -6.21
CA SER A 9 10.79 -9.81 -5.97
C SER A 9 10.41 -10.65 -4.73
N LEU A 10 10.99 -11.85 -4.59
CA LEU A 10 10.73 -12.72 -3.45
C LEU A 10 11.19 -12.11 -2.12
N ARG A 11 12.37 -11.49 -2.08
CA ARG A 11 12.89 -10.82 -0.88
C ARG A 11 11.99 -9.66 -0.45
N PHE A 12 11.61 -8.79 -1.39
CA PHE A 12 10.70 -7.68 -1.10
C PHE A 12 9.30 -8.16 -0.71
N ALA A 13 8.81 -9.23 -1.33
CA ALA A 13 7.53 -9.83 -0.98
C ALA A 13 7.54 -10.37 0.46
N ALA A 14 8.59 -11.07 0.87
CA ALA A 14 8.74 -11.56 2.24
C ALA A 14 8.72 -10.41 3.26
N ILE A 15 9.47 -9.34 3.00
CA ILE A 15 9.49 -8.14 3.85
C ILE A 15 8.09 -7.49 3.89
N ALA A 16 7.43 -7.33 2.74
CA ALA A 16 6.11 -6.71 2.67
C ALA A 16 5.06 -7.52 3.45
N VAL A 17 5.09 -8.84 3.36
CA VAL A 17 4.21 -9.74 4.12
C VAL A 17 4.51 -9.65 5.62
N ALA A 18 5.78 -9.67 6.02
CA ALA A 18 6.16 -9.54 7.43
C ALA A 18 5.68 -8.22 8.03
N VAL A 19 5.93 -7.09 7.34
CA VAL A 19 5.46 -5.77 7.77
C VAL A 19 3.94 -5.70 7.82
N TYR A 20 3.24 -6.33 6.86
CA TYR A 20 1.78 -6.42 6.88
C TYR A 20 1.26 -7.16 8.12
N LEU A 21 1.90 -8.26 8.51
CA LEU A 21 1.53 -9.02 9.69
C LEU A 21 1.78 -8.21 10.95
N MET A 22 2.95 -7.56 11.05
CA MET A 22 3.26 -6.69 12.19
C MET A 22 2.22 -5.56 12.31
N GLU A 23 1.87 -4.89 11.21
CA GLU A 23 0.83 -3.87 11.18
C GLU A 23 -0.54 -4.43 11.60
N SER A 24 -0.82 -5.70 11.32
CA SER A 24 -2.08 -6.34 11.71
C SER A 24 -2.21 -6.60 13.21
N LEU A 25 -1.09 -6.64 13.94
CA LEU A 25 -1.03 -6.81 15.40
C LEU A 25 -1.17 -5.49 16.16
N ILE A 26 -0.92 -4.35 15.49
CA ILE A 26 -1.05 -3.03 16.13
C ILE A 26 -2.54 -2.77 16.43
N PRO A 27 -2.92 -2.52 17.69
CA PRO A 27 -4.29 -2.19 18.04
C PRO A 27 -4.70 -0.89 17.34
N LYS A 28 -5.87 -0.92 16.68
CA LYS A 28 -6.29 0.14 15.78
C LYS A 28 -7.38 0.96 16.44
N PRO A 29 -7.28 2.30 16.45
CA PRO A 29 -8.36 3.15 16.94
C PRO A 29 -9.62 2.98 16.09
N ILE A 30 -9.47 2.59 14.81
CA ILE A 30 -10.55 2.37 13.86
C ILE A 30 -10.32 1.01 13.15
N PRO A 31 -11.27 0.06 13.15
CA PRO A 31 -11.06 -1.29 12.65
C PRO A 31 -10.56 -1.39 11.20
N TRP A 32 -11.01 -0.48 10.34
CA TRP A 32 -10.68 -0.45 8.92
C TRP A 32 -9.44 0.37 8.56
N LEU A 33 -8.97 1.25 9.46
CA LEU A 33 -7.84 2.12 9.16
C LEU A 33 -6.52 1.33 9.23
N ARG A 34 -5.68 1.46 8.20
CA ARG A 34 -4.32 0.94 8.19
C ARG A 34 -3.33 2.09 8.09
N LEU A 35 -2.19 1.94 8.73
CA LEU A 35 -1.10 2.92 8.70
C LEU A 35 -0.40 2.95 7.34
N GLY A 36 -0.49 1.86 6.58
CA GLY A 36 0.12 1.72 5.27
C GLY A 36 1.60 1.33 5.33
N LEU A 37 2.09 0.79 6.46
CA LEU A 37 3.51 0.46 6.61
C LEU A 37 4.00 -0.52 5.55
N ALA A 38 3.21 -1.55 5.24
CA ALA A 38 3.56 -2.51 4.20
C ALA A 38 3.54 -1.90 2.78
N ASN A 39 2.88 -0.75 2.57
CA ASN A 39 2.93 -0.02 1.31
C ASN A 39 4.27 0.70 1.10
N ILE A 40 5.04 0.95 2.16
CA ILE A 40 6.40 1.52 2.05
C ILE A 40 7.28 0.57 1.22
N VAL A 41 7.19 -0.73 1.48
CA VAL A 41 7.96 -1.75 0.75
C VAL A 41 7.56 -1.79 -0.74
N VAL A 42 6.26 -1.67 -1.03
CA VAL A 42 5.74 -1.59 -2.40
C VAL A 42 6.21 -0.32 -3.12
N LEU A 43 6.16 0.83 -2.43
CA LEU A 43 6.64 2.12 -2.95
C LEU A 43 8.14 2.06 -3.27
N ILE A 44 8.96 1.53 -2.36
CA ILE A 44 10.40 1.35 -2.58
C ILE A 44 10.66 0.43 -3.78
N ALA A 45 9.95 -0.69 -3.86
CA ALA A 45 10.07 -1.62 -4.99
C ALA A 45 9.71 -0.95 -6.33
N LEU A 46 8.65 -0.13 -6.34
CA LEU A 46 8.20 0.61 -7.52
C LEU A 46 9.22 1.67 -7.97
N ILE A 47 9.85 2.36 -7.01
CA ILE A 47 10.84 3.39 -7.30
C ILE A 47 12.11 2.75 -7.87
N GLN A 48 12.67 1.74 -7.19
CA GLN A 48 13.96 1.13 -7.55
C GLN A 48 13.88 0.19 -8.76
N TYR A 49 12.82 -0.61 -8.87
CA TYR A 49 12.76 -1.70 -9.84
C TYR A 49 11.54 -1.65 -10.77
N GLY A 50 10.66 -0.66 -10.58
CA GLY A 50 9.48 -0.46 -11.40
C GLY A 50 8.36 -1.49 -11.16
N LEU A 51 7.35 -1.44 -12.03
CA LEU A 51 6.11 -2.18 -11.85
C LEU A 51 6.31 -3.71 -11.88
N ARG A 52 7.29 -4.20 -12.66
CA ARG A 52 7.59 -5.64 -12.80
C ARG A 52 7.93 -6.32 -11.46
N ILE A 53 8.53 -5.59 -10.53
CA ILE A 53 8.84 -6.07 -9.18
C ILE A 53 7.78 -5.62 -8.18
N ALA A 54 7.31 -4.38 -8.25
CA ALA A 54 6.33 -3.85 -7.30
C ALA A 54 4.99 -4.59 -7.33
N PHE A 55 4.53 -5.02 -8.51
CA PHE A 55 3.26 -5.74 -8.67
C PHE A 55 3.21 -7.09 -7.92
N PRO A 56 4.13 -8.04 -8.17
CA PRO A 56 4.14 -9.30 -7.42
C PRO A 56 4.35 -9.09 -5.91
N VAL A 57 5.13 -8.08 -5.50
CA VAL A 57 5.32 -7.73 -4.08
C VAL A 57 3.99 -7.26 -3.46
N ALA A 58 3.27 -6.37 -4.12
CA ALA A 58 1.97 -5.87 -3.67
C ALA A 58 0.92 -7.00 -3.60
N LEU A 59 0.94 -7.89 -4.59
CA LEU A 59 0.04 -9.03 -4.65
C LEU A 59 0.33 -10.03 -3.53
N ALA A 60 1.60 -10.41 -3.34
CA ALA A 60 2.03 -11.31 -2.27
C ALA A 60 1.67 -10.74 -0.89
N LYS A 61 1.95 -9.45 -0.66
CA LYS A 61 1.59 -8.72 0.57
C LYS A 61 0.11 -8.91 0.92
N VAL A 62 -0.80 -8.69 -0.03
CA VAL A 62 -2.23 -8.79 0.24
C VAL A 62 -2.71 -10.22 0.33
N LEU A 63 -2.33 -11.09 -0.60
CA LEU A 63 -2.80 -12.49 -0.63
C LEU A 63 -2.27 -13.26 0.58
N ALA A 64 -0.94 -13.33 0.74
CA ALA A 64 -0.33 -14.06 1.84
C ALA A 64 -0.70 -13.41 3.18
N GLY A 65 -0.66 -12.08 3.28
CA GLY A 65 -1.09 -11.37 4.48
C GLY A 65 -2.54 -11.67 4.88
N SER A 66 -3.46 -11.77 3.91
CA SER A 66 -4.87 -12.08 4.20
C SER A 66 -5.09 -13.55 4.55
N ILE A 67 -4.35 -14.48 3.94
CA ILE A 67 -4.39 -15.89 4.32
C ILE A 67 -3.88 -16.07 5.75
N LEU A 68 -2.71 -15.52 6.06
CA LEU A 68 -2.06 -15.66 7.37
C LEU A 68 -2.84 -14.97 8.50
N THR A 69 -3.62 -13.93 8.18
CA THR A 69 -4.51 -13.26 9.15
C THR A 69 -5.93 -13.85 9.18
N GLY A 70 -6.23 -14.88 8.38
CA GLY A 70 -7.55 -15.51 8.31
C GLY A 70 -8.64 -14.66 7.66
N LYS A 71 -8.28 -13.62 6.89
CA LYS A 71 -9.19 -12.62 6.31
C LYS A 71 -9.54 -12.84 4.84
N ILE A 72 -8.99 -13.87 4.20
CA ILE A 72 -9.07 -14.08 2.74
C ILE A 72 -10.52 -14.16 2.19
N LEU A 73 -11.45 -14.76 2.92
CA LEU A 73 -12.87 -14.87 2.53
C LEU A 73 -13.75 -13.77 3.11
N THR A 74 -13.15 -12.72 3.66
CA THR A 74 -13.90 -11.62 4.27
C THR A 74 -13.99 -10.44 3.30
N PRO A 75 -14.98 -9.56 3.46
CA PRO A 75 -15.03 -8.33 2.67
C PRO A 75 -13.79 -7.46 2.81
N TYR A 76 -13.12 -7.52 3.97
CA TYR A 76 -11.85 -6.82 4.19
C TYR A 76 -10.75 -7.21 3.21
N PHE A 77 -10.78 -8.44 2.67
CA PHE A 77 -9.88 -8.84 1.61
C PHE A 77 -10.14 -8.03 0.35
N LEU A 78 -11.38 -7.91 -0.11
CA LEU A 78 -11.74 -7.13 -1.30
C LEU A 78 -11.35 -5.66 -1.14
N LEU A 79 -11.62 -5.07 0.03
CA LEU A 79 -11.21 -3.71 0.35
C LEU A 79 -9.68 -3.54 0.25
N GLY A 80 -8.93 -4.43 0.89
CA GLY A 80 -7.47 -4.37 0.93
C GLY A 80 -6.80 -4.67 -0.43
N PHE A 81 -7.35 -5.62 -1.17
CA PHE A 81 -6.89 -6.04 -2.49
C PHE A 81 -7.13 -4.94 -3.53
N GLY A 82 -8.37 -4.47 -3.62
CA GLY A 82 -8.73 -3.37 -4.49
C GLY A 82 -7.94 -2.10 -4.20
N GLY A 83 -7.89 -1.70 -2.92
CA GLY A 83 -7.11 -0.54 -2.50
C GLY A 83 -5.63 -0.66 -2.88
N THR A 84 -5.02 -1.83 -2.63
CA THR A 84 -3.60 -2.04 -2.93
C THR A 84 -3.31 -1.96 -4.43
N LEU A 85 -4.14 -2.59 -5.26
CA LEU A 85 -3.95 -2.56 -6.72
C LEU A 85 -4.15 -1.15 -7.28
N THR A 86 -5.23 -0.47 -6.89
CA THR A 86 -5.47 0.91 -7.33
C THR A 86 -4.35 1.84 -6.88
N SER A 87 -3.90 1.72 -5.62
CA SER A 87 -2.76 2.48 -5.10
C SER A 87 -1.51 2.29 -5.94
N LEU A 88 -1.15 1.05 -6.24
CA LEU A 88 0.02 0.73 -7.06
C LEU A 88 -0.10 1.31 -8.48
N LEU A 89 -1.28 1.19 -9.11
CA LEU A 89 -1.53 1.72 -10.44
C LEU A 89 -1.43 3.24 -10.46
N ILE A 90 -2.04 3.93 -9.50
CA ILE A 90 -1.97 5.39 -9.38
C ILE A 90 -0.53 5.82 -9.16
N MET A 91 0.22 5.20 -8.25
CA MET A 91 1.65 5.50 -8.07
C MET A 91 2.46 5.22 -9.34
N TYR A 92 2.16 4.17 -10.09
CA TYR A 92 2.88 3.88 -11.33
C TYR A 92 2.63 4.95 -12.40
N LEU A 93 1.37 5.34 -12.61
CA LEU A 93 1.00 6.40 -13.56
C LEU A 93 1.56 7.76 -13.13
N PHE A 94 1.50 8.05 -11.82
CA PHE A 94 1.90 9.35 -11.29
C PHE A 94 3.42 9.52 -11.23
N LYS A 95 4.19 8.43 -11.37
CA LYS A 95 5.66 8.46 -11.50
C LYS A 95 6.10 9.19 -12.78
N MET A 96 5.23 9.34 -13.77
CA MET A 96 5.51 10.11 -15.00
C MET A 96 5.51 11.63 -14.78
N PHE A 97 4.97 12.10 -13.67
CA PHE A 97 4.93 13.52 -13.30
C PHE A 97 6.11 13.85 -12.36
N PRO A 98 6.53 15.12 -12.26
CA PRO A 98 7.63 15.55 -11.38
C PRO A 98 7.21 15.60 -9.90
N LEU A 99 6.66 14.50 -9.39
CA LEU A 99 6.25 14.36 -7.99
C LEU A 99 7.40 13.86 -7.13
N SER A 100 7.47 14.36 -5.90
CA SER A 100 8.36 13.78 -4.89
C SER A 100 7.91 12.38 -4.49
N ILE A 101 8.82 11.60 -3.90
CA ILE A 101 8.50 10.27 -3.34
C ILE A 101 7.34 10.37 -2.33
N VAL A 102 7.31 11.46 -1.54
CA VAL A 102 6.22 11.73 -0.60
C VAL A 102 4.91 12.00 -1.34
N GLY A 103 4.93 12.82 -2.39
CA GLY A 103 3.75 13.08 -3.23
C GLY A 103 3.20 11.83 -3.90
N LEU A 104 4.08 10.93 -4.37
CA LEU A 104 3.69 9.65 -4.92
C LEU A 104 3.00 8.77 -3.87
N SER A 105 3.57 8.71 -2.67
CA SER A 105 2.99 7.98 -1.53
C SER A 105 1.63 8.53 -1.13
N VAL A 106 1.47 9.86 -1.12
CA VAL A 106 0.19 10.52 -0.85
C VAL A 106 -0.86 10.15 -1.91
N ALA A 107 -0.52 10.23 -3.20
CA ALA A 107 -1.43 9.83 -4.28
C ALA A 107 -1.84 8.35 -4.15
N GLY A 108 -0.89 7.47 -3.84
CA GLY A 108 -1.15 6.06 -3.56
C GLY A 108 -2.04 5.84 -2.33
N SER A 109 -1.80 6.55 -1.23
CA SER A 109 -2.55 6.37 0.02
C SER A 109 -3.97 6.93 -0.07
N VAL A 110 -4.16 8.07 -0.73
CA VAL A 110 -5.50 8.64 -0.98
C VAL A 110 -6.29 7.70 -1.87
N SER A 111 -5.74 7.28 -3.01
CA SER A 111 -6.43 6.36 -3.93
C SER A 111 -6.76 5.01 -3.29
N HIS A 112 -5.86 4.46 -2.44
CA HIS A 112 -6.14 3.27 -1.64
C HIS A 112 -7.39 3.44 -0.78
N ASN A 113 -7.43 4.52 0.01
CA ASN A 113 -8.53 4.82 0.92
C ASN A 113 -9.84 5.07 0.18
N LEU A 114 -9.79 5.74 -0.97
CA LEU A 114 -10.95 5.98 -1.82
C LEU A 114 -11.51 4.69 -2.41
N THR A 115 -10.65 3.78 -2.86
CA THR A 115 -11.10 2.46 -3.35
C THR A 115 -11.69 1.62 -2.21
N GLN A 116 -11.11 1.67 -1.01
CA GLN A 116 -11.69 1.01 0.16
C GLN A 116 -13.07 1.57 0.50
N LEU A 117 -13.22 2.89 0.50
CA LEU A 117 -14.48 3.54 0.77
C LEU A 117 -15.54 3.22 -0.31
N PHE A 118 -15.14 3.23 -1.59
CA PHE A 118 -16.00 2.84 -2.71
C PHE A 118 -16.54 1.41 -2.56
N PHE A 119 -15.66 0.44 -2.33
CA PHE A 119 -16.09 -0.96 -2.13
C PHE A 119 -16.90 -1.13 -0.84
N ALA A 120 -16.57 -0.39 0.24
CA ALA A 120 -17.33 -0.44 1.47
C ALA A 120 -18.77 0.05 1.27
N THR A 121 -18.98 1.13 0.51
CA THR A 121 -20.34 1.58 0.19
C THR A 121 -21.05 0.61 -0.74
N PHE A 122 -20.39 0.10 -1.77
CA PHE A 122 -21.04 -0.84 -2.69
C PHE A 122 -21.50 -2.14 -1.99
N LEU A 123 -20.79 -2.58 -0.96
CA LEU A 123 -21.04 -3.87 -0.29
C LEU A 123 -21.82 -3.76 1.03
N PHE A 124 -21.72 -2.66 1.78
CA PHE A 124 -22.22 -2.59 3.18
C PHE A 124 -23.10 -1.39 3.52
N ILE A 125 -22.95 -0.25 2.84
CA ILE A 125 -23.48 1.04 3.34
C ILE A 125 -24.40 1.70 2.30
N PRO A 126 -25.56 2.27 2.67
CA PRO A 126 -26.37 3.06 1.75
C PRO A 126 -25.59 4.22 1.09
N HIS A 127 -25.87 4.46 -0.19
CA HIS A 127 -25.07 5.29 -1.12
C HIS A 127 -24.73 6.72 -0.65
N GLN A 128 -25.46 7.31 0.30
CA GLN A 128 -25.26 8.68 0.77
C GLN A 128 -24.01 8.88 1.65
N SER A 129 -23.44 7.81 2.21
CA SER A 129 -22.29 7.92 3.12
C SER A 129 -20.97 8.24 2.40
N LEU A 130 -20.87 8.03 1.09
CA LEU A 130 -19.64 8.31 0.33
C LEU A 130 -19.24 9.78 0.39
N VAL A 131 -20.18 10.68 0.12
CA VAL A 131 -19.90 12.12 0.04
C VAL A 131 -19.46 12.68 1.39
N ILE A 132 -20.02 12.14 2.48
CA ILE A 132 -19.71 12.56 3.85
C ILE A 132 -18.37 11.99 4.33
N LEU A 133 -18.07 10.72 4.01
CA LEU A 133 -16.85 10.05 4.47
C LEU A 133 -15.63 10.32 3.59
N TYR A 134 -15.83 10.70 2.32
CA TYR A 134 -14.77 11.03 1.38
C TYR A 134 -13.73 12.03 1.91
N PRO A 135 -14.12 13.22 2.42
CA PRO A 135 -13.14 14.20 2.91
C PRO A 135 -12.34 13.63 4.09
N ILE A 136 -12.99 12.89 4.99
CA ILE A 136 -12.34 12.28 6.16
C ILE A 136 -11.28 11.25 5.72
N PHE A 137 -11.67 10.31 4.84
CA PHE A 137 -10.75 9.28 4.32
C PHE A 137 -9.59 9.87 3.52
N SER A 138 -9.84 10.98 2.80
CA SER A 138 -8.81 11.72 2.06
C SER A 138 -7.82 12.39 3.00
N THR A 139 -8.29 13.10 4.05
CA THR A 139 -7.41 13.72 5.05
C THR A 139 -6.54 12.68 5.74
N VAL A 140 -7.14 11.56 6.14
CA VAL A 140 -6.39 10.44 6.73
C VAL A 140 -5.38 9.87 5.73
N GLY A 141 -5.79 9.69 4.47
CA GLY A 141 -4.93 9.20 3.39
C GLY A 141 -3.74 10.12 3.10
N ILE A 142 -3.93 11.44 3.18
CA ILE A 142 -2.84 12.41 3.08
C ILE A 142 -1.88 12.24 4.25
N GLY A 143 -2.41 12.17 5.48
CA GLY A 143 -1.57 11.98 6.67
C GLY A 143 -0.74 10.69 6.62
N THR A 144 -1.37 9.55 6.37
CA THR A 144 -0.67 8.26 6.24
C THR A 144 0.28 8.26 5.05
N GLY A 145 -0.11 8.87 3.93
CA GLY A 145 0.72 9.01 2.74
C GLY A 145 1.98 9.82 2.97
N ILE A 146 1.90 10.91 3.73
CA ILE A 146 3.07 11.72 4.12
C ILE A 146 4.01 10.89 4.99
N VAL A 147 3.49 10.26 6.04
CA VAL A 147 4.29 9.45 6.98
C VAL A 147 5.01 8.32 6.25
N THR A 148 4.26 7.53 5.48
CA THR A 148 4.82 6.41 4.70
C THR A 148 5.80 6.88 3.63
N GLY A 149 5.53 8.00 2.97
CA GLY A 149 6.41 8.59 1.97
C GLY A 149 7.73 9.11 2.55
N VAL A 150 7.68 9.77 3.72
CA VAL A 150 8.89 10.25 4.42
C VAL A 150 9.74 9.08 4.89
N ILE A 151 9.13 8.05 5.47
CA ILE A 151 9.86 6.84 5.88
C ILE A 151 10.49 6.17 4.66
N GLY A 152 9.73 5.97 3.58
CA GLY A 152 10.24 5.39 2.34
C GLY A 152 11.40 6.17 1.73
N LEU A 153 11.32 7.50 1.73
CA LEU A 153 12.40 8.37 1.27
C LEU A 153 13.67 8.21 2.13
N LYS A 154 13.53 8.20 3.46
CA LYS A 154 14.67 7.99 4.37
C LYS A 154 15.30 6.62 4.19
N THR A 155 14.49 5.57 4.06
CA THR A 155 14.98 4.20 3.80
C THR A 155 15.73 4.12 2.47
N LEU A 156 15.22 4.76 1.41
CA LEU A 156 15.91 4.80 0.12
C LEU A 156 17.27 5.51 0.20
N ARG A 157 17.35 6.63 0.92
CA ARG A 157 18.62 7.34 1.12
C ARG A 157 19.63 6.48 1.88
N PHE A 158 19.20 5.84 2.96
CA PHE A 158 20.04 4.95 3.73
C PHE A 158 20.63 3.81 2.89
N ILE A 159 19.82 3.18 2.02
CA ILE A 159 20.28 2.12 1.11
C ILE A 159 21.27 2.65 0.06
N SER A 160 21.09 3.90 -0.40
CA SER A 160 22.01 4.52 -1.36
C SER A 160 23.35 4.91 -0.73
N ASP A 161 23.33 5.36 0.52
CA ASP A 161 24.54 5.75 1.25
C ASP A 161 25.43 4.53 1.56
N GLU A 162 24.85 3.35 1.77
CA GLU A 162 25.58 2.10 2.00
C GLU A 162 26.27 1.54 0.73
N LYS A 163 25.89 2.03 -0.46
CA LYS A 163 26.49 1.60 -1.74
C LYS A 163 27.70 2.44 -2.18
N ASN A 164 27.96 3.57 -1.51
CA ASN A 164 29.11 4.45 -1.76
C ASN A 164 30.22 4.19 -0.74
#